data_AF-A0A6P8RQ68-F1
#
_entry.id   AF-A0A6P8RQ68-F1
#
_cell.length_a   1.000
_cell.length_b   1.000
_cell.length_c   1.000
_cell.angle_alpha   90.00
_cell.angle_beta   90.00
_cell.angle_gamma   90.00
#
_symmetry.space_group_name_H-M   'P 1'
#
loop_
_entity.id
_entity.type
_entity.pdbx_description
1 polymer ?
#
loop_
_entity_poly.entity_id
_entity_poly.type
_entity_poly.pdbx_seq_one_letter_code
_entity_poly.pdbx_strand_id
1 'polypeptide(L)'
;MKIMSVQIRESVLTALETCVPFEHKYIRQRHPRGQQLIPVGWKNYEHESTRNPFTYPDGDLFRFRSDQLKKKKEEKQLVKNQKVHEKTTFASRAASRSVSVRKTISDADETVEHDEESFEKSLKSDPSWILSIAKRCSCDSKSVKDYITKKREMFLAQYTVAVKQEAIRTMEATALEEEKHINDSEKKLEEDTLAFEEFLKENDRNSIEALKMAEQETRIKLDKNAEIRHATGEMMSITSDIARNEEILKEFLMYEEFLRKLSPPDWQEQQYNKKIAHKAKKKEKEKKNRESVMFPALVKRSDSKSTRILSKADSVKELKSHTRQKSLPESKRSSTRSTVYSPLEDSDSEEEPEIYFSDPHQLLHIFTELEEQNLSLILNCQETHETLEEIRERSQIIQNKLKGKTDTLKEHREKLHMACIEQEEKAAQLELRSRLFCFGEFNSQEQIV
;
A
#
# COMPACT_ATOMS: atom_id res chain seq x y z
N MET A 1 9.51 -14.35 15.88
CA MET A 1 8.82 -13.03 15.97
C MET A 1 9.75 -11.84 16.24
N LYS A 2 10.68 -11.86 17.21
CA LYS A 2 11.51 -10.66 17.53
C LYS A 2 12.36 -10.12 16.36
N ILE A 3 12.82 -10.96 15.43
CA ILE A 3 13.71 -10.54 14.31
C ILE A 3 12.96 -9.69 13.27
N MET A 4 11.71 -10.03 12.91
CA MET A 4 10.94 -9.22 11.94
C MET A 4 10.59 -7.83 12.47
N SER A 5 10.54 -7.64 13.79
CA SER A 5 10.30 -6.34 14.42
C SER A 5 11.48 -5.37 14.29
N VAL A 6 12.69 -5.86 13.98
CA VAL A 6 13.86 -5.00 13.76
C VAL A 6 13.90 -4.54 12.30
N GLN A 7 13.73 -5.47 11.35
CA GLN A 7 13.70 -5.17 9.92
C GLN A 7 12.68 -4.09 9.54
N ILE A 8 11.48 -4.14 10.15
CA ILE A 8 10.41 -3.16 9.92
C ILE A 8 10.77 -1.80 10.55
N ARG A 9 11.45 -1.77 11.71
CA ARG A 9 11.87 -0.52 12.36
C ARG A 9 13.01 0.17 11.62
N GLU A 10 13.99 -0.58 11.14
CA GLU A 10 15.05 -0.02 10.27
C GLU A 10 14.44 0.50 8.96
N SER A 11 13.57 -0.26 8.30
CA SER A 11 12.94 0.18 7.04
C SER A 11 12.09 1.45 7.20
N VAL A 12 11.42 1.64 8.35
CA VAL A 12 10.67 2.86 8.67
C VAL A 12 11.60 4.03 9.01
N LEU A 13 12.76 3.78 9.62
CA LEU A 13 13.77 4.81 9.88
C LEU A 13 14.45 5.28 8.59
N THR A 14 14.84 4.37 7.68
CA THR A 14 15.41 4.75 6.37
C THR A 14 14.41 5.51 5.48
N ALA A 15 13.11 5.23 5.63
CA ALA A 15 12.04 5.97 4.97
C ALA A 15 11.77 7.37 5.58
N LEU A 16 12.20 7.62 6.83
CA LEU A 16 12.11 8.93 7.47
C LEU A 16 13.35 9.80 7.20
N GLU A 17 14.52 9.22 7.00
CA GLU A 17 15.77 9.94 6.69
C GLU A 17 15.89 10.38 5.21
N THR A 18 14.98 9.94 4.34
CA THR A 18 14.96 10.34 2.91
C THR A 18 13.98 11.49 2.59
N CYS A 19 13.25 12.00 3.59
CA CYS A 19 12.42 13.20 3.47
C CYS A 19 13.26 14.49 3.57
N VAL A 20 13.80 14.94 2.44
CA VAL A 20 14.41 16.28 2.31
C VAL A 20 13.35 17.37 2.53
N PRO A 21 13.57 18.37 3.39
CA PRO A 21 12.63 19.48 3.57
C PRO A 21 12.66 20.41 2.35
N PHE A 22 11.53 20.52 1.65
CA PHE A 22 11.37 21.43 0.51
C PHE A 22 11.03 22.85 0.97
N GLU A 23 12.04 23.64 1.33
CA GLU A 23 11.83 25.04 1.76
C GLU A 23 11.31 25.93 0.62
N HIS A 24 10.19 26.62 0.88
CA HIS A 24 9.69 27.70 0.04
C HIS A 24 10.65 28.91 0.05
N LYS A 25 11.31 29.17 -1.07
CA LYS A 25 12.07 30.42 -1.30
C LYS A 25 11.14 31.62 -1.49
N TYR A 26 10.63 32.18 -0.40
CA TYR A 26 10.13 33.55 -0.38
C TYR A 26 11.29 34.54 -0.22
N ILE A 27 11.57 35.32 -1.27
CA ILE A 27 12.58 36.39 -1.21
C ILE A 27 12.02 37.55 -0.38
N ARG A 28 12.33 37.56 0.91
CA ARG A 28 12.05 38.67 1.83
C ARG A 28 13.37 39.29 2.31
N GLN A 29 13.92 40.20 1.52
CA GLN A 29 15.11 40.95 1.94
C GLN A 29 14.74 41.88 3.12
N ARG A 30 15.25 41.58 4.31
CA ARG A 30 15.28 42.54 5.44
C ARG A 30 16.60 43.32 5.37
N HIS A 31 16.51 44.65 5.39
CA HIS A 31 17.68 45.52 5.49
C HIS A 31 18.47 45.29 6.78
N PRO A 32 19.81 45.26 6.74
CA PRO A 32 20.63 45.61 7.89
C PRO A 32 20.65 47.14 8.07
N ARG A 33 20.46 47.62 9.30
CA ARG A 33 20.76 49.01 9.65
C ARG A 33 22.23 49.12 10.09
N GLY A 34 22.90 50.19 9.67
CA GLY A 34 24.03 50.74 10.42
C GLY A 34 25.39 50.74 9.73
N GLN A 35 25.62 51.72 8.86
CA GLN A 35 26.90 52.45 8.79
C GLN A 35 26.66 53.84 8.18
N GLN A 36 27.38 54.85 8.68
CA GLN A 36 27.12 56.26 8.41
C GLN A 36 27.51 56.69 6.99
N LEU A 37 26.66 57.51 6.36
CA LEU A 37 27.04 58.34 5.22
C LEU A 37 27.23 59.78 5.67
N ILE A 38 28.41 60.32 5.38
CA ILE A 38 28.78 61.73 5.55
C ILE A 38 28.13 62.53 4.40
N PRO A 39 27.64 63.77 4.61
CA PRO A 39 26.87 64.48 3.59
C PRO A 39 27.77 64.97 2.45
N VAL A 40 27.54 64.50 1.23
CA VAL A 40 28.13 65.09 0.03
C VAL A 40 27.21 66.21 -0.46
N GLY A 41 27.64 67.46 -0.27
CA GLY A 41 26.85 68.63 -0.64
C GLY A 41 26.70 68.75 -2.16
N TRP A 42 25.46 68.73 -2.64
CA TRP A 42 25.14 69.10 -4.02
C TRP A 42 25.13 70.63 -4.12
N LYS A 43 25.91 71.18 -5.05
CA LYS A 43 25.98 72.63 -5.26
C LYS A 43 24.62 73.16 -5.71
N ASN A 44 24.16 74.23 -5.08
CA ASN A 44 23.05 75.02 -5.57
C ASN A 44 23.41 75.57 -6.96
N TYR A 45 22.68 75.14 -7.99
CA TYR A 45 22.48 75.96 -9.17
C TYR A 45 21.17 76.69 -8.98
N GLU A 46 21.26 78.02 -8.84
CA GLU A 46 20.10 78.90 -8.88
C GLU A 46 19.52 78.86 -10.30
N HIS A 47 18.46 78.08 -10.50
CA HIS A 47 17.60 78.23 -11.65
C HIS A 47 16.34 79.00 -11.24
N GLU A 48 16.23 80.17 -11.84
CA GLU A 48 15.21 81.17 -11.61
C GLU A 48 13.81 80.67 -12.01
N SER A 49 12.79 81.19 -11.33
CA SER A 49 11.39 80.72 -11.32
C SER A 49 10.85 80.18 -12.66
N THR A 50 10.57 78.88 -12.72
CA THR A 50 9.50 78.33 -13.55
C THR A 50 8.57 77.45 -12.70
N ARG A 51 7.32 77.89 -12.58
CA ARG A 51 6.31 77.30 -11.70
C ARG A 51 5.74 76.04 -12.36
N ASN A 52 5.71 74.91 -11.64
CA ASN A 52 5.13 73.66 -12.15
C ASN A 52 3.66 73.89 -12.56
N PRO A 53 3.26 73.64 -13.83
CA PRO A 53 1.88 73.83 -14.29
C PRO A 53 0.90 72.80 -13.71
N PHE A 54 1.38 71.70 -13.13
CA PHE A 54 0.56 70.66 -12.49
C PHE A 54 0.62 70.72 -10.95
N THR A 55 0.36 71.90 -10.38
CA THR A 55 0.05 72.01 -8.95
C THR A 55 -1.43 71.75 -8.70
N TYR A 56 -1.74 70.83 -7.78
CA TYR A 56 -3.10 70.63 -7.26
C TYR A 56 -3.67 71.98 -6.76
N PRO A 57 -4.91 72.37 -7.10
CA PRO A 57 -5.47 73.61 -6.61
C PRO A 57 -5.57 73.61 -5.08
N ASP A 58 -4.99 74.61 -4.40
CA ASP A 58 -5.07 74.78 -2.93
C ASP A 58 -6.50 74.99 -2.40
N GLY A 59 -7.50 75.03 -3.29
CA GLY A 59 -8.91 74.95 -2.94
C GLY A 59 -9.29 73.51 -2.58
N ASP A 60 -9.41 73.24 -1.27
CA ASP A 60 -9.88 71.98 -0.70
C ASP A 60 -11.11 71.41 -1.45
N LEU A 61 -10.85 70.37 -2.26
CA LEU A 61 -11.84 69.71 -3.11
C LEU A 61 -12.94 69.03 -2.28
N PHE A 62 -12.64 68.67 -1.02
CA PHE A 62 -13.60 68.09 -0.09
C PHE A 62 -14.54 69.13 0.50
N ARG A 63 -14.14 70.41 0.62
CA ARG A 63 -15.05 71.52 0.97
C ARG A 63 -16.15 71.70 -0.06
N PHE A 64 -15.82 71.77 -1.35
CA PHE A 64 -16.85 71.90 -2.40
C PHE A 64 -17.83 70.72 -2.40
N ARG A 65 -17.33 69.49 -2.18
CA ARG A 65 -18.15 68.28 -2.05
C ARG A 65 -19.01 68.30 -0.77
N SER A 66 -18.48 68.81 0.34
CA SER A 66 -19.18 68.95 1.61
C SER A 66 -20.27 70.03 1.54
N ASP A 67 -20.01 71.15 0.88
CA ASP A 67 -20.97 72.22 0.64
C ASP A 67 -22.09 71.78 -0.31
N GLN A 68 -21.78 71.01 -1.36
CA GLN A 68 -22.76 70.33 -2.20
C GLN A 68 -23.68 69.39 -1.39
N LEU A 69 -23.09 68.55 -0.52
CA LEU A 69 -23.85 67.65 0.35
C LEU A 69 -24.70 68.42 1.38
N LYS A 70 -24.18 69.54 1.90
CA LYS A 70 -24.88 70.43 2.85
C LYS A 70 -26.07 71.11 2.19
N LYS A 71 -25.90 71.76 1.03
CA LYS A 71 -27.00 72.33 0.23
C LYS A 71 -28.06 71.28 -0.11
N LYS A 72 -27.66 70.09 -0.56
CA LYS A 72 -28.57 68.97 -0.85
C LYS A 72 -29.33 68.46 0.38
N LYS A 73 -28.79 68.65 1.60
CA LYS A 73 -29.46 68.34 2.87
C LYS A 73 -30.43 69.45 3.28
N GLU A 74 -30.06 70.71 3.09
CA GLU A 74 -30.90 71.89 3.30
C GLU A 74 -32.11 71.89 2.35
N GLU A 75 -31.91 71.65 1.04
CA GLU A 75 -32.99 71.46 0.06
C GLU A 75 -33.99 70.36 0.48
N LYS A 76 -33.49 69.23 0.99
CA LYS A 76 -34.33 68.14 1.50
C LYS A 76 -35.15 68.57 2.72
N GLN A 77 -34.62 69.43 3.58
CA GLN A 77 -35.36 69.98 4.72
C GLN A 77 -36.42 70.99 4.26
N LEU A 78 -36.11 71.87 3.30
CA LEU A 78 -37.08 72.81 2.71
C LEU A 78 -38.26 72.06 2.05
N VAL A 79 -37.98 71.05 1.23
CA VAL A 79 -39.01 70.21 0.59
C VAL A 79 -39.77 69.33 1.61
N LYS A 80 -39.18 69.02 2.76
CA LYS A 80 -39.91 68.37 3.87
C LYS A 80 -40.97 69.32 4.45
N ASN A 81 -40.62 70.60 4.62
CA ASN A 81 -41.45 71.61 5.28
C ASN A 81 -42.51 72.28 4.38
N GLN A 82 -42.42 72.14 3.05
CA GLN A 82 -43.44 72.58 2.11
C GLN A 82 -44.80 71.88 2.32
N LYS A 83 -45.90 72.53 1.94
CA LYS A 83 -47.25 71.95 1.97
C LYS A 83 -47.44 70.95 0.83
N VAL A 84 -48.36 69.99 0.98
CA VAL A 84 -48.51 68.86 0.04
C VAL A 84 -48.75 69.31 -1.42
N HIS A 85 -49.52 70.38 -1.64
CA HIS A 85 -49.79 70.92 -2.97
C HIS A 85 -48.61 71.71 -3.59
N GLU A 86 -47.62 72.11 -2.80
CA GLU A 86 -46.39 72.78 -3.26
C GLU A 86 -45.30 71.77 -3.65
N LYS A 87 -45.46 70.49 -3.28
CA LYS A 87 -44.48 69.43 -3.56
C LYS A 87 -44.65 68.90 -4.97
N THR A 88 -43.69 69.21 -5.83
CA THR A 88 -43.57 68.63 -7.17
C THR A 88 -43.39 67.11 -7.10
N THR A 89 -44.16 66.39 -7.93
CA THR A 89 -44.08 64.92 -8.05
C THR A 89 -42.74 64.47 -8.60
N PHE A 90 -42.35 63.21 -8.34
CA PHE A 90 -41.07 62.65 -8.80
C PHE A 90 -40.88 62.78 -10.32
N ALA A 91 -41.93 62.54 -11.10
CA ALA A 91 -41.92 62.73 -12.56
C ALA A 91 -41.62 64.18 -12.97
N SER A 92 -42.24 65.17 -12.30
CA SER A 92 -41.96 66.60 -12.55
C SER A 92 -40.50 66.95 -12.23
N ARG A 93 -39.96 66.47 -11.10
CA ARG A 93 -38.54 66.72 -10.71
C ARG A 93 -37.53 66.01 -11.61
N ALA A 94 -37.87 64.81 -12.09
CA ALA A 94 -37.07 64.07 -13.06
C ALA A 94 -37.05 64.80 -14.42
N ALA A 95 -38.20 65.30 -14.87
CA ALA A 95 -38.33 66.10 -16.08
C ALA A 95 -37.54 67.43 -15.97
N SER A 96 -37.59 68.15 -14.84
CA SER A 96 -36.79 69.38 -14.69
C SER A 96 -35.27 69.12 -14.70
N ARG A 97 -34.83 67.99 -14.15
CA ARG A 97 -33.42 67.56 -14.23
C ARG A 97 -33.02 67.17 -15.64
N SER A 98 -33.86 66.39 -16.34
CA SER A 98 -33.60 66.06 -17.72
C SER A 98 -33.69 67.29 -18.63
N VAL A 99 -34.46 68.33 -18.32
CA VAL A 99 -34.45 69.59 -19.08
C VAL A 99 -33.16 70.38 -18.88
N SER A 100 -32.61 70.47 -17.66
CA SER A 100 -31.33 71.17 -17.46
C SER A 100 -30.15 70.42 -18.09
N VAL A 101 -30.17 69.08 -18.05
CA VAL A 101 -29.14 68.23 -18.66
C VAL A 101 -29.33 68.11 -20.18
N ARG A 102 -30.58 68.04 -20.67
CA ARG A 102 -30.89 68.16 -22.11
C ARG A 102 -30.62 69.56 -22.64
N LYS A 103 -30.60 70.62 -21.84
CA LYS A 103 -30.14 71.90 -22.37
C LYS A 103 -28.64 71.83 -22.67
N THR A 104 -27.83 71.34 -21.72
CA THR A 104 -26.38 71.13 -21.95
C THR A 104 -26.03 70.02 -22.94
N ILE A 105 -26.94 69.08 -23.20
CA ILE A 105 -26.74 68.02 -24.22
C ILE A 105 -27.34 68.41 -25.57
N SER A 106 -28.49 69.09 -25.65
CA SER A 106 -29.05 69.58 -26.93
C SER A 106 -28.20 70.71 -27.52
N ASP A 107 -27.51 71.49 -26.68
CA ASP A 107 -26.45 72.42 -27.11
C ASP A 107 -25.16 71.68 -27.61
N ALA A 108 -25.11 70.34 -27.56
CA ALA A 108 -23.94 69.51 -27.93
C ALA A 108 -24.26 68.29 -28.84
N ASP A 109 -25.55 67.93 -28.98
CA ASP A 109 -26.10 66.77 -29.71
C ASP A 109 -27.07 67.22 -30.82
N GLU A 110 -27.29 68.53 -30.97
CA GLU A 110 -27.57 69.10 -32.29
C GLU A 110 -26.27 69.08 -33.13
N THR A 111 -25.78 67.86 -33.42
CA THR A 111 -25.05 67.61 -34.67
C THR A 111 -26.05 67.72 -35.82
N VAL A 112 -26.51 68.95 -36.07
CA VAL A 112 -26.78 69.34 -37.44
C VAL A 112 -25.46 69.08 -38.17
N GLU A 113 -25.50 68.30 -39.25
CA GLU A 113 -24.52 68.43 -40.32
C GLU A 113 -24.74 69.82 -40.94
N HIS A 114 -24.40 70.85 -40.17
CA HIS A 114 -24.32 72.19 -40.66
C HIS A 114 -23.06 72.17 -41.52
N ASP A 115 -23.26 72.36 -42.82
CA ASP A 115 -22.24 72.89 -43.69
C ASP A 115 -21.80 74.26 -43.13
N GLU A 116 -20.95 74.29 -42.10
CA GLU A 116 -20.42 75.53 -41.53
C GLU A 116 -19.59 76.28 -42.59
N GLU A 117 -18.95 75.53 -43.50
CA GLU A 117 -18.34 76.06 -44.72
C GLU A 117 -19.35 76.75 -45.67
N SER A 118 -20.62 76.35 -45.67
CA SER A 118 -21.68 76.97 -46.49
C SER A 118 -22.31 78.18 -45.78
N PHE A 119 -22.62 78.06 -44.49
CA PHE A 119 -23.25 79.16 -43.74
C PHE A 119 -22.32 80.38 -43.60
N GLU A 120 -21.02 80.17 -43.35
CA GLU A 120 -20.06 81.27 -43.24
C GLU A 120 -19.72 81.92 -44.60
N LYS A 121 -19.80 81.16 -45.71
CA LYS A 121 -19.71 81.72 -47.09
C LYS A 121 -20.98 82.48 -47.48
N SER A 122 -22.16 82.00 -47.08
CA SER A 122 -23.46 82.60 -47.40
C SER A 122 -23.63 83.99 -46.78
N LEU A 123 -23.41 84.13 -45.46
CA LEU A 123 -23.56 85.42 -44.77
C LEU A 123 -22.58 86.50 -45.26
N LYS A 124 -21.37 86.14 -45.69
CA LYS A 124 -20.39 87.10 -46.22
C LYS A 124 -20.70 87.52 -47.67
N SER A 125 -21.63 86.86 -48.35
CA SER A 125 -21.88 87.03 -49.79
C SER A 125 -23.28 87.55 -50.15
N ASP A 126 -24.26 87.56 -49.23
CA ASP A 126 -25.60 88.09 -49.51
C ASP A 126 -25.58 89.61 -49.81
N PRO A 127 -25.92 90.05 -51.04
CA PRO A 127 -25.96 91.46 -51.40
C PRO A 127 -26.96 92.26 -50.56
N SER A 128 -28.03 91.63 -50.06
CA SER A 128 -29.06 92.29 -49.23
C SER A 128 -28.52 92.67 -47.85
N TRP A 129 -27.68 91.80 -47.26
CA TRP A 129 -27.01 92.02 -45.99
C TRP A 129 -25.93 93.10 -46.11
N ILE A 130 -25.11 93.04 -47.16
CA ILE A 130 -24.09 94.05 -47.45
C ILE A 130 -24.74 95.43 -47.65
N LEU A 131 -25.83 95.50 -48.43
CA LEU A 131 -26.54 96.75 -48.72
C LEU A 131 -27.26 97.33 -47.49
N SER A 132 -27.80 96.48 -46.61
CA SER A 132 -28.46 96.93 -45.37
C SER A 132 -27.45 97.39 -44.31
N ILE A 133 -26.25 96.81 -44.24
CA ILE A 133 -25.13 97.34 -43.43
C ILE A 133 -24.65 98.68 -43.98
N ALA A 134 -24.51 98.81 -45.30
CA ALA A 134 -24.12 100.07 -45.94
C ALA A 134 -25.14 101.18 -45.67
N LYS A 135 -26.45 100.89 -45.75
CA LYS A 135 -27.54 101.84 -45.41
C LYS A 135 -27.61 102.20 -43.92
N ARG A 136 -27.13 101.33 -43.02
CA ARG A 136 -27.13 101.59 -41.57
C ARG A 136 -25.86 102.33 -41.08
N CYS A 137 -24.85 102.45 -41.93
CA CYS A 137 -23.68 103.29 -41.66
C CYS A 137 -23.93 104.75 -42.06
N SER A 138 -24.54 105.53 -41.16
CA SER A 138 -24.41 106.99 -41.20
C SER A 138 -22.93 107.35 -41.15
N CYS A 139 -22.45 108.03 -42.19
CA CYS A 139 -21.05 108.38 -42.37
C CYS A 139 -20.68 109.64 -41.56
N ASP A 140 -20.54 109.49 -40.24
CA ASP A 140 -19.73 110.42 -39.44
C ASP A 140 -18.35 110.56 -40.09
N SER A 141 -17.85 111.78 -40.24
CA SER A 141 -16.59 112.11 -40.93
C SER A 141 -15.36 111.60 -40.15
N LYS A 142 -15.11 110.29 -40.22
CA LYS A 142 -13.94 109.62 -39.66
C LYS A 142 -12.82 109.63 -40.70
N SER A 143 -11.59 109.84 -40.24
CA SER A 143 -10.45 110.03 -41.11
C SER A 143 -10.20 108.79 -41.98
N VAL A 144 -9.62 108.98 -43.17
CA VAL A 144 -9.18 107.87 -44.03
C VAL A 144 -8.25 106.92 -43.26
N LYS A 145 -7.47 107.45 -42.28
CA LYS A 145 -6.67 106.63 -41.36
C LYS A 145 -7.52 105.71 -40.48
N ASP A 146 -8.63 106.19 -39.93
CA ASP A 146 -9.51 105.43 -39.02
C ASP A 146 -10.26 104.31 -39.76
N TYR A 147 -10.61 104.54 -41.04
CA TYR A 147 -11.13 103.49 -41.90
C TYR A 147 -10.08 102.40 -42.16
N ILE A 148 -8.83 102.80 -42.45
CA ILE A 148 -7.72 101.88 -42.69
C ILE A 148 -7.38 101.08 -41.42
N THR A 149 -7.34 101.69 -40.22
CA THR A 149 -7.10 100.96 -38.97
C THR A 149 -8.24 99.99 -38.68
N LYS A 150 -9.51 100.43 -38.74
CA LYS A 150 -10.67 99.55 -38.51
C LYS A 150 -10.74 98.38 -39.51
N LYS A 151 -10.33 98.59 -40.77
CA LYS A 151 -10.21 97.50 -41.76
C LYS A 151 -9.07 96.54 -41.41
N ARG A 152 -7.90 97.04 -40.98
CA ARG A 152 -6.79 96.19 -40.51
C ARG A 152 -7.15 95.38 -39.27
N GLU A 153 -7.84 95.98 -38.30
CA GLU A 153 -8.37 95.32 -37.11
C GLU A 153 -9.37 94.21 -37.49
N MET A 154 -10.29 94.48 -38.41
CA MET A 154 -11.23 93.49 -38.94
C MET A 154 -10.53 92.32 -39.64
N PHE A 155 -9.52 92.58 -40.48
CA PHE A 155 -8.73 91.52 -41.12
C PHE A 155 -7.89 90.73 -40.11
N LEU A 156 -7.30 91.40 -39.12
CA LEU A 156 -6.54 90.74 -38.06
C LEU A 156 -7.44 89.84 -37.20
N ALA A 157 -8.65 90.29 -36.88
CA ALA A 157 -9.65 89.48 -36.17
C ALA A 157 -10.08 88.26 -37.01
N GLN A 158 -10.38 88.45 -38.30
CA GLN A 158 -10.72 87.35 -39.22
C GLN A 158 -9.58 86.34 -39.35
N TYR A 159 -8.34 86.80 -39.54
CA TYR A 159 -7.15 85.95 -39.56
C TYR A 159 -6.96 85.17 -38.25
N THR A 160 -7.14 85.85 -37.10
CA THR A 160 -7.04 85.23 -35.78
C THR A 160 -8.12 84.16 -35.56
N VAL A 161 -9.34 84.39 -36.04
CA VAL A 161 -10.42 83.39 -36.00
C VAL A 161 -10.08 82.20 -36.89
N ALA A 162 -9.66 82.42 -38.14
CA ALA A 162 -9.29 81.36 -39.06
C ALA A 162 -8.13 80.48 -38.55
N VAL A 163 -7.06 81.10 -38.02
CA VAL A 163 -5.93 80.37 -37.41
C VAL A 163 -6.38 79.57 -36.18
N LYS A 164 -7.31 80.10 -35.37
CA LYS A 164 -7.86 79.37 -34.22
C LYS A 164 -8.78 78.23 -34.63
N GLN A 165 -9.65 78.42 -35.62
CA GLN A 165 -10.51 77.36 -36.17
C GLN A 165 -9.66 76.23 -36.73
N GLU A 166 -8.59 76.53 -37.46
CA GLU A 166 -7.69 75.52 -37.99
C GLU A 166 -6.93 74.79 -36.87
N ALA A 167 -6.43 75.53 -35.88
CA ALA A 167 -5.82 74.91 -34.70
C ALA A 167 -6.80 73.98 -33.96
N ILE A 168 -8.06 74.39 -33.78
CA ILE A 168 -9.12 73.57 -33.18
C ILE A 168 -9.34 72.29 -33.99
N ARG A 169 -9.53 72.37 -35.32
CA ARG A 169 -9.68 71.20 -36.19
C ARG A 169 -8.51 70.23 -36.09
N THR A 170 -7.28 70.74 -36.05
CA THR A 170 -6.10 69.87 -35.89
C THR A 170 -6.08 69.18 -34.52
N MET A 171 -6.49 69.88 -33.46
CA MET A 171 -6.61 69.30 -32.12
C MET A 171 -7.74 68.26 -32.03
N GLU A 172 -8.90 68.52 -32.66
CA GLU A 172 -10.03 67.60 -32.74
C GLU A 172 -9.66 66.32 -33.50
N ALA A 173 -8.96 66.46 -34.64
CA ALA A 173 -8.47 65.32 -35.40
C ALA A 173 -7.49 64.46 -34.58
N THR A 174 -6.56 65.07 -33.82
CA THR A 174 -5.68 64.32 -32.91
C THR A 174 -6.44 63.68 -31.76
N ALA A 175 -7.41 64.38 -31.17
CA ALA A 175 -8.20 63.87 -30.05
C ALA A 175 -9.06 62.66 -30.45
N LEU A 176 -9.67 62.68 -31.64
CA LEU A 176 -10.43 61.53 -32.16
C LEU A 176 -9.56 60.31 -32.45
N GLU A 177 -8.31 60.50 -32.88
CA GLU A 177 -7.39 59.39 -33.10
C GLU A 177 -6.84 58.83 -31.79
N GLU A 178 -6.54 59.69 -30.80
CA GLU A 178 -6.21 59.27 -29.44
C GLU A 178 -7.39 58.53 -28.77
N GLU A 179 -8.63 59.00 -28.93
CA GLU A 179 -9.84 58.34 -28.41
C GLU A 179 -10.03 56.94 -28.99
N LYS A 180 -9.88 56.76 -30.32
CA LYS A 180 -9.91 55.43 -30.94
C LYS A 180 -8.82 54.51 -30.39
N HIS A 181 -7.58 55.01 -30.30
CA HIS A 181 -6.46 54.24 -29.77
C HIS A 181 -6.70 53.80 -28.31
N ILE A 182 -7.27 54.69 -27.48
CA ILE A 182 -7.66 54.36 -26.10
C ILE A 182 -8.76 53.28 -26.11
N ASN A 183 -9.83 53.47 -26.87
CA ASN A 183 -10.97 52.52 -26.98
C ASN A 183 -10.54 51.12 -27.47
N ASP A 184 -9.62 51.05 -28.44
CA ASP A 184 -9.11 49.75 -28.92
C ASP A 184 -8.16 49.10 -27.89
N SER A 185 -7.43 49.88 -27.10
CA SER A 185 -6.65 49.37 -25.96
C SER A 185 -7.54 48.91 -24.80
N GLU A 186 -8.68 49.56 -24.58
CA GLU A 186 -9.68 49.20 -23.57
C GLU A 186 -10.35 47.87 -23.91
N LYS A 187 -10.89 47.72 -25.13
CA LYS A 187 -11.45 46.42 -25.61
C LYS A 187 -10.47 45.27 -25.49
N LYS A 188 -9.20 45.50 -25.85
CA LYS A 188 -8.18 44.45 -25.72
C LYS A 188 -7.96 44.06 -24.25
N LEU A 189 -7.99 45.01 -23.32
CA LEU A 189 -7.89 44.73 -21.90
C LEU A 189 -9.15 44.00 -21.38
N GLU A 190 -10.34 44.29 -21.91
CA GLU A 190 -11.56 43.53 -21.62
C GLU A 190 -11.46 42.08 -22.13
N GLU A 191 -11.02 41.87 -23.37
CA GLU A 191 -10.78 40.55 -23.96
C GLU A 191 -9.76 39.73 -23.14
N ASP A 192 -8.62 40.34 -22.80
CA ASP A 192 -7.60 39.72 -21.93
C ASP A 192 -8.22 39.37 -20.54
N THR A 193 -9.04 40.25 -19.97
CA THR A 193 -9.70 40.01 -18.66
C THR A 193 -10.68 38.83 -18.73
N LEU A 194 -11.49 38.73 -19.79
CA LEU A 194 -12.40 37.61 -19.99
C LEU A 194 -11.65 36.28 -20.19
N ALA A 195 -10.55 36.29 -20.96
CA ALA A 195 -9.70 35.13 -21.15
C ALA A 195 -9.03 34.68 -19.83
N PHE A 196 -8.60 35.62 -18.99
CA PHE A 196 -8.10 35.32 -17.64
C PHE A 196 -9.18 34.71 -16.74
N GLU A 197 -10.40 35.22 -16.75
CA GLU A 197 -11.51 34.62 -16.00
C GLU A 197 -11.85 33.20 -16.47
N GLU A 198 -11.85 32.94 -17.78
CA GLU A 198 -12.09 31.60 -18.34
C GLU A 198 -10.96 30.64 -17.96
N PHE A 199 -9.70 31.08 -18.05
CA PHE A 199 -8.55 30.30 -17.60
C PHE A 199 -8.64 29.93 -16.12
N LEU A 200 -9.05 30.85 -15.24
CA LEU A 200 -9.23 30.56 -13.81
C LEU A 200 -10.38 29.56 -13.59
N LYS A 201 -11.53 29.73 -14.25
CA LYS A 201 -12.67 28.80 -14.16
C LYS A 201 -12.29 27.38 -14.62
N GLU A 202 -11.52 27.27 -15.70
CA GLU A 202 -11.07 25.97 -16.21
C GLU A 202 -9.97 25.36 -15.34
N ASN A 203 -9.07 26.16 -14.76
CA ASN A 203 -8.07 25.68 -13.80
C ASN A 203 -8.73 25.15 -12.52
N ASP A 204 -9.68 25.90 -11.96
CA ASP A 204 -10.47 25.49 -10.80
C ASP A 204 -11.24 24.20 -11.11
N ARG A 205 -11.93 24.12 -12.27
CA ARG A 205 -12.65 22.92 -12.71
C ARG A 205 -11.73 21.70 -12.80
N ASN A 206 -10.59 21.83 -13.48
CA ASN A 206 -9.59 20.76 -13.61
C ASN A 206 -9.01 20.35 -12.24
N SER A 207 -8.77 21.30 -11.33
CA SER A 207 -8.29 21.01 -9.97
C SER A 207 -9.31 20.21 -9.15
N ILE A 208 -10.60 20.55 -9.27
CA ILE A 208 -11.71 19.85 -8.61
C ILE A 208 -11.90 18.45 -9.23
N GLU A 209 -11.77 18.32 -10.55
CA GLU A 209 -11.83 17.02 -11.24
C GLU A 209 -10.66 16.11 -10.85
N ALA A 210 -9.43 16.64 -10.76
CA ALA A 210 -8.26 15.91 -10.27
C ALA A 210 -8.44 15.47 -8.80
N LEU A 211 -8.96 16.34 -7.93
CA LEU A 211 -9.27 16.02 -6.54
C LEU A 211 -10.32 14.91 -6.43
N LYS A 212 -11.39 14.99 -7.23
CA LYS A 212 -12.48 14.01 -7.26
C LYS A 212 -12.02 12.65 -7.78
N MET A 213 -11.16 12.62 -8.80
CA MET A 213 -10.54 11.39 -9.29
C MET A 213 -9.67 10.75 -8.21
N ALA A 214 -8.82 11.53 -7.53
CA ALA A 214 -8.01 11.04 -6.42
C ALA A 214 -8.87 10.50 -5.27
N GLU A 215 -9.96 11.18 -4.90
CA GLU A 215 -10.91 10.69 -3.89
C GLU A 215 -11.53 9.35 -4.31
N GLN A 216 -12.01 9.25 -5.56
CA GLN A 216 -12.58 8.01 -6.10
C GLN A 216 -11.55 6.86 -6.12
N GLU A 217 -10.31 7.11 -6.50
CA GLU A 217 -9.22 6.12 -6.44
C GLU A 217 -8.93 5.67 -5.00
N THR A 218 -8.87 6.60 -4.03
CA THR A 218 -8.67 6.24 -2.63
C THR A 218 -9.83 5.41 -2.07
N ARG A 219 -11.07 5.70 -2.47
CA ARG A 219 -12.26 4.91 -2.11
C ARG A 219 -12.18 3.48 -2.67
N ILE A 220 -11.94 3.34 -3.98
CA ILE A 220 -11.76 2.03 -4.63
C ILE A 220 -10.63 1.23 -3.97
N LYS A 221 -9.51 1.89 -3.63
CA LYS A 221 -8.39 1.27 -2.90
C LYS A 221 -8.81 0.77 -1.52
N LEU A 222 -9.61 1.53 -0.77
CA LEU A 222 -10.11 1.11 0.55
C LEU A 222 -11.08 -0.06 0.44
N ASP A 223 -11.99 -0.04 -0.53
CA ASP A 223 -12.93 -1.13 -0.82
C ASP A 223 -12.18 -2.42 -1.20
N LYS A 224 -11.20 -2.34 -2.12
CA LYS A 224 -10.34 -3.48 -2.47
C LYS A 224 -9.46 -3.96 -1.33
N ASN A 225 -9.02 -3.07 -0.44
CA ASN A 225 -8.31 -3.47 0.77
C ASN A 225 -9.23 -4.21 1.77
N ALA A 226 -10.52 -3.87 1.83
CA ALA A 226 -11.51 -4.62 2.61
C ALA A 226 -11.79 -6.01 2.00
N GLU A 227 -11.93 -6.12 0.67
CA GLU A 227 -12.04 -7.41 -0.03
C GLU A 227 -10.82 -8.31 0.23
N ILE A 228 -9.59 -7.77 0.13
CA ILE A 228 -8.36 -8.51 0.43
C ILE A 228 -8.34 -8.99 1.88
N ARG A 229 -8.76 -8.15 2.84
CA ARG A 229 -8.85 -8.54 4.26
C ARG A 229 -9.89 -9.64 4.50
N HIS A 230 -11.03 -9.61 3.80
CA HIS A 230 -12.04 -10.67 3.85
C HIS A 230 -11.47 -12.00 3.36
N ALA A 231 -10.95 -12.02 2.13
CA ALA A 231 -10.36 -13.23 1.53
C ALA A 231 -9.17 -13.77 2.34
N THR A 232 -8.38 -12.88 2.95
CA THR A 232 -7.28 -13.28 3.86
C THR A 232 -7.83 -13.96 5.13
N GLY A 233 -8.94 -13.45 5.69
CA GLY A 233 -9.62 -14.06 6.83
C GLY A 233 -10.21 -15.44 6.50
N GLU A 234 -10.87 -15.58 5.35
CA GLU A 234 -11.38 -16.86 4.85
C GLU A 234 -10.25 -17.88 4.63
N MET A 235 -9.15 -17.45 3.99
CA MET A 235 -7.94 -18.26 3.82
C MET A 235 -7.37 -18.72 5.16
N MET A 236 -7.31 -17.85 6.17
CA MET A 236 -6.86 -18.21 7.52
C MET A 236 -7.81 -19.21 8.21
N SER A 237 -9.13 -19.07 8.04
CA SER A 237 -10.11 -20.04 8.55
C SER A 237 -9.90 -21.41 7.90
N ILE A 238 -9.89 -21.47 6.56
CA ILE A 238 -9.71 -22.71 5.81
C ILE A 238 -8.35 -23.35 6.13
N THR A 239 -7.29 -22.57 6.30
CA THR A 239 -5.96 -23.11 6.69
C THR A 239 -5.99 -23.71 8.10
N SER A 240 -6.74 -23.11 9.04
CA SER A 240 -6.96 -23.65 10.38
C SER A 240 -7.82 -24.92 10.34
N ASP A 241 -8.83 -24.96 9.48
CA ASP A 241 -9.67 -26.15 9.25
C ASP A 241 -8.86 -27.32 8.67
N ILE A 242 -8.01 -27.05 7.67
CA ILE A 242 -7.08 -28.03 7.11
C ILE A 242 -6.14 -28.55 8.19
N ALA A 243 -5.48 -27.67 8.95
CA ALA A 243 -4.53 -28.08 10.00
C ALA A 243 -5.17 -28.96 11.08
N ARG A 244 -6.41 -28.64 11.50
CA ARG A 244 -7.19 -29.47 12.44
C ARG A 244 -7.55 -30.83 11.83
N ASN A 245 -8.00 -30.84 10.58
CA ASN A 245 -8.36 -32.07 9.88
C ASN A 245 -7.13 -32.96 9.61
N GLU A 246 -5.95 -32.37 9.39
CA GLU A 246 -4.68 -33.09 9.31
C GLU A 246 -4.27 -33.71 10.65
N GLU A 247 -4.54 -33.06 11.79
CA GLU A 247 -4.30 -33.61 13.13
C GLU A 247 -5.24 -34.79 13.40
N ILE A 248 -6.54 -34.61 13.17
CA ILE A 248 -7.55 -35.67 13.26
C ILE A 248 -7.23 -36.86 12.33
N LEU A 249 -6.76 -36.59 11.10
CA LEU A 249 -6.32 -37.64 10.17
C LEU A 249 -5.11 -38.41 10.69
N LYS A 250 -4.14 -37.74 11.34
CA LYS A 250 -3.00 -38.42 11.98
C LYS A 250 -3.48 -39.32 13.12
N GLU A 251 -4.43 -38.88 13.94
CA GLU A 251 -5.06 -39.73 14.97
C GLU A 251 -5.74 -40.97 14.35
N PHE A 252 -6.58 -40.79 13.32
CA PHE A 252 -7.23 -41.92 12.64
C PHE A 252 -6.22 -42.89 11.99
N LEU A 253 -5.10 -42.39 11.44
CA LEU A 253 -4.02 -43.25 10.92
C LEU A 253 -3.29 -44.02 12.04
N MET A 254 -3.11 -43.42 13.22
CA MET A 254 -2.59 -44.15 14.39
C MET A 254 -3.56 -45.24 14.84
N TYR A 255 -4.86 -44.96 14.87
CA TYR A 255 -5.88 -45.96 15.20
C TYR A 255 -5.96 -47.06 14.14
N GLU A 256 -5.86 -46.74 12.84
CA GLU A 256 -5.78 -47.75 11.77
C GLU A 256 -4.57 -48.66 11.94
N GLU A 257 -3.37 -48.11 12.19
CA GLU A 257 -2.17 -48.91 12.39
C GLU A 257 -2.28 -49.80 13.65
N PHE A 258 -2.87 -49.28 14.72
CA PHE A 258 -3.11 -50.01 15.97
C PHE A 258 -4.11 -51.16 15.77
N LEU A 259 -5.28 -50.90 15.17
CA LEU A 259 -6.27 -51.93 14.85
C LEU A 259 -5.71 -52.97 13.87
N ARG A 260 -4.88 -52.56 12.90
CA ARG A 260 -4.20 -53.47 11.99
C ARG A 260 -3.23 -54.41 12.72
N LYS A 261 -2.51 -53.93 13.75
CA LYS A 261 -1.62 -54.76 14.59
C LYS A 261 -2.37 -55.78 15.45
N LEU A 262 -3.58 -55.43 15.92
CA LEU A 262 -4.42 -56.31 16.74
C LEU A 262 -5.30 -57.27 15.92
N SER A 263 -5.50 -56.99 14.63
CA SER A 263 -6.23 -57.90 13.72
C SER A 263 -5.48 -59.24 13.57
N PRO A 264 -6.15 -60.40 13.53
CA PRO A 264 -5.49 -61.70 13.39
C PRO A 264 -4.61 -61.84 12.13
N PRO A 265 -3.48 -62.57 12.19
CA PRO A 265 -2.52 -62.65 11.10
C PRO A 265 -3.13 -63.23 9.81
N ASP A 266 -4.01 -64.23 9.92
CA ASP A 266 -4.71 -64.84 8.78
C ASP A 266 -5.54 -63.80 7.99
N TRP A 267 -6.16 -62.85 8.69
CA TRP A 267 -6.92 -61.76 8.07
C TRP A 267 -5.99 -60.68 7.50
N GLN A 268 -4.89 -60.36 8.20
CA GLN A 268 -3.87 -59.45 7.67
C GLN A 268 -3.27 -59.97 6.35
N GLU A 269 -2.96 -61.27 6.26
CA GLU A 269 -2.43 -61.91 5.05
C GLU A 269 -3.46 -61.89 3.90
N GLN A 270 -4.73 -62.18 4.19
CA GLN A 270 -5.81 -62.04 3.21
C GLN A 270 -5.92 -60.62 2.67
N GLN A 271 -5.85 -59.60 3.54
CA GLN A 271 -5.87 -58.19 3.12
C GLN A 271 -4.62 -57.78 2.32
N TYR A 272 -3.44 -58.29 2.69
CA TYR A 272 -2.21 -58.07 1.93
C TYR A 272 -2.31 -58.68 0.52
N ASN A 273 -2.81 -59.92 0.42
CA ASN A 273 -3.04 -60.61 -0.83
C ASN A 273 -4.13 -59.94 -1.69
N LYS A 274 -5.23 -59.43 -1.09
CA LYS A 274 -6.20 -58.55 -1.76
C LYS A 274 -5.52 -57.31 -2.34
N LYS A 275 -4.73 -56.58 -1.54
CA LYS A 275 -4.01 -55.36 -1.95
C LYS A 275 -3.00 -55.63 -3.08
N ILE A 276 -2.25 -56.74 -3.03
CA ILE A 276 -1.36 -57.16 -4.13
C ILE A 276 -2.16 -57.49 -5.39
N ALA A 277 -3.22 -58.28 -5.29
CA ALA A 277 -4.07 -58.62 -6.42
C ALA A 277 -4.71 -57.39 -7.05
N HIS A 278 -5.09 -56.38 -6.25
CA HIS A 278 -5.62 -55.12 -6.76
C HIS A 278 -4.56 -54.27 -7.45
N LYS A 279 -3.35 -54.14 -6.88
CA LYS A 279 -2.23 -53.45 -7.55
C LYS A 279 -1.77 -54.16 -8.83
N ALA A 280 -1.86 -55.49 -8.90
CA ALA A 280 -1.62 -56.25 -10.12
C ALA A 280 -2.70 -55.95 -11.18
N LYS A 281 -3.99 -56.01 -10.81
CA LYS A 281 -5.12 -55.68 -11.68
C LYS A 281 -5.09 -54.22 -12.18
N LYS A 282 -4.70 -53.24 -11.34
CA LYS A 282 -4.54 -51.83 -11.72
C LYS A 282 -3.44 -51.67 -12.79
N LYS A 283 -2.26 -52.26 -12.55
CA LYS A 283 -1.15 -52.29 -13.53
C LYS A 283 -1.50 -53.01 -14.83
N GLU A 284 -2.33 -54.05 -14.78
CA GLU A 284 -2.81 -54.76 -15.97
C GLU A 284 -3.83 -53.93 -16.77
N LYS A 285 -4.77 -53.25 -16.08
CA LYS A 285 -5.70 -52.29 -16.70
C LYS A 285 -4.96 -51.12 -17.34
N GLU A 286 -3.95 -50.56 -16.68
CA GLU A 286 -3.10 -49.49 -17.23
C GLU A 286 -2.31 -49.93 -18.48
N LYS A 287 -1.77 -51.16 -18.48
CA LYS A 287 -1.13 -51.74 -19.67
C LYS A 287 -2.12 -51.92 -20.82
N LYS A 288 -3.29 -52.54 -20.56
CA LYS A 288 -4.34 -52.73 -21.57
C LYS A 288 -4.86 -51.40 -22.13
N ASN A 289 -4.98 -50.37 -21.30
CA ASN A 289 -5.36 -49.02 -21.74
C ASN A 289 -4.28 -48.41 -22.65
N ARG A 290 -2.99 -48.52 -22.30
CA ARG A 290 -1.87 -48.10 -23.16
C ARG A 290 -1.80 -48.87 -24.48
N GLU A 291 -2.06 -50.18 -24.46
CA GLU A 291 -2.08 -51.02 -25.67
C GLU A 291 -3.28 -50.70 -26.57
N SER A 292 -4.46 -50.39 -26.00
CA SER A 292 -5.66 -50.05 -26.78
C SER A 292 -5.61 -48.70 -27.51
N VAL A 293 -4.64 -47.83 -27.18
CA VAL A 293 -4.38 -46.57 -27.88
C VAL A 293 -3.41 -46.77 -29.06
N MET A 294 -2.86 -47.98 -29.23
CA MET A 294 -1.94 -48.32 -30.32
C MET A 294 -2.58 -49.39 -31.23
N PHE A 295 -2.88 -48.99 -32.48
CA PHE A 295 -3.64 -49.73 -33.52
C PHE A 295 -5.17 -49.74 -33.31
N PRO A 296 -5.96 -49.29 -34.32
CA PRO A 296 -5.84 -49.75 -35.71
C PRO A 296 -5.33 -48.69 -36.70
N ALA A 297 -4.24 -49.02 -37.40
CA ALA A 297 -3.81 -48.36 -38.63
C ALA A 297 -3.21 -49.41 -39.58
N LEU A 298 -3.45 -49.25 -40.89
CA LEU A 298 -3.22 -50.24 -41.98
C LEU A 298 -4.15 -51.49 -41.90
N VAL A 299 -4.82 -51.96 -42.97
CA VAL A 299 -4.77 -51.62 -44.41
C VAL A 299 -6.18 -51.65 -45.03
N LYS A 300 -6.57 -50.62 -45.80
CA LYS A 300 -7.29 -50.79 -47.07
C LYS A 300 -7.13 -49.57 -47.96
N ARG A 301 -6.46 -49.75 -49.10
CA ARG A 301 -6.46 -48.81 -50.22
C ARG A 301 -7.65 -49.13 -51.13
N SER A 302 -8.36 -48.11 -51.58
CA SER A 302 -9.18 -48.14 -52.79
C SER A 302 -9.26 -46.73 -53.35
N ASP A 303 -9.05 -46.60 -54.66
CA ASP A 303 -8.94 -45.33 -55.36
C ASP A 303 -10.24 -44.52 -55.35
N SER A 304 -10.10 -43.19 -55.38
CA SER A 304 -10.93 -42.31 -56.24
C SER A 304 -10.30 -40.92 -56.37
N LYS A 305 -10.30 -40.41 -57.61
CA LYS A 305 -9.83 -39.06 -57.97
C LYS A 305 -10.90 -38.03 -57.58
N SER A 306 -10.51 -36.83 -57.12
CA SER A 306 -11.04 -35.58 -57.72
C SER A 306 -10.25 -34.30 -57.36
N THR A 307 -9.96 -33.50 -58.39
CA THR A 307 -9.92 -32.02 -58.44
C THR A 307 -9.22 -31.17 -57.36
N ARG A 308 -8.05 -30.64 -57.75
CA ARG A 308 -7.58 -29.22 -57.71
C ARG A 308 -8.39 -28.19 -56.88
N ILE A 309 -7.65 -27.30 -56.18
CA ILE A 309 -7.47 -25.85 -56.51
C ILE A 309 -6.27 -25.28 -55.71
N LEU A 310 -5.64 -24.19 -56.20
CA LEU A 310 -4.40 -23.58 -55.64
C LEU A 310 -4.66 -22.32 -54.79
N SER A 311 -3.79 -22.12 -53.79
CA SER A 311 -3.43 -20.87 -53.07
C SER A 311 -2.15 -21.13 -52.24
N LYS A 312 -1.17 -20.23 -51.99
CA LYS A 312 -0.80 -18.87 -52.47
C LYS A 312 -1.78 -17.74 -52.07
N ALA A 313 -1.36 -16.63 -51.44
CA ALA A 313 -0.02 -16.07 -51.14
C ALA A 313 -0.08 -15.05 -49.96
N ASP A 314 0.97 -14.54 -49.30
CA ASP A 314 2.42 -14.83 -49.32
C ASP A 314 3.15 -14.43 -47.98
N SER A 315 4.17 -13.55 -48.02
CA SER A 315 5.17 -13.18 -47.00
C SER A 315 4.92 -11.90 -46.15
N VAL A 316 5.49 -11.79 -44.92
CA VAL A 316 6.47 -10.73 -44.50
C VAL A 316 7.46 -11.25 -43.41
N LYS A 317 8.74 -10.90 -43.61
CA LYS A 317 10.01 -11.03 -42.83
C LYS A 317 9.92 -10.77 -41.31
N GLU A 318 10.66 -11.47 -40.42
CA GLU A 318 12.12 -11.36 -40.08
C GLU A 318 12.54 -9.94 -39.58
N LEU A 319 13.42 -9.73 -38.57
CA LEU A 319 14.66 -10.44 -38.19
C LEU A 319 15.24 -10.02 -36.79
N LYS A 320 15.93 -10.94 -36.07
CA LYS A 320 17.06 -10.79 -35.06
C LYS A 320 17.03 -9.67 -33.97
N SER A 321 17.18 -9.88 -32.65
CA SER A 321 18.05 -10.70 -31.77
C SER A 321 19.38 -10.08 -31.32
N HIS A 322 19.55 -9.82 -30.00
CA HIS A 322 20.77 -9.94 -29.16
C HIS A 322 20.52 -9.30 -27.75
N THR A 323 21.16 -9.64 -26.61
CA THR A 323 21.95 -10.81 -26.13
C THR A 323 22.33 -10.62 -24.63
N ARG A 324 22.23 -11.66 -23.78
CA ARG A 324 22.78 -11.80 -22.39
C ARG A 324 22.23 -10.82 -21.32
N GLN A 325 22.23 -11.07 -20.00
CA GLN A 325 22.57 -12.21 -19.10
C GLN A 325 21.73 -11.96 -17.80
N LYS A 326 21.46 -12.88 -16.85
CA LYS A 326 22.34 -13.85 -16.18
C LYS A 326 21.46 -14.79 -15.32
N SER A 327 21.82 -16.06 -15.18
CA SER A 327 21.13 -17.03 -14.30
C SER A 327 22.14 -17.94 -13.58
N LEU A 328 21.64 -18.71 -12.59
CA LEU A 328 22.34 -19.72 -11.75
C LEU A 328 23.31 -19.16 -10.67
N PRO A 329 23.54 -19.90 -9.56
CA PRO A 329 23.54 -21.37 -9.45
C PRO A 329 22.56 -22.03 -8.45
N GLU A 330 21.94 -23.11 -8.91
CA GLU A 330 21.34 -24.17 -8.08
C GLU A 330 22.46 -25.01 -7.45
N SER A 331 22.45 -25.21 -6.13
CA SER A 331 23.49 -25.98 -5.43
C SER A 331 23.08 -27.43 -5.20
N LYS A 332 23.75 -28.37 -5.88
CA LYS A 332 23.65 -29.80 -5.56
C LYS A 332 24.18 -30.07 -4.15
N ARG A 333 23.34 -30.58 -3.24
CA ARG A 333 23.77 -31.39 -2.09
C ARG A 333 22.94 -32.66 -2.00
N SER A 334 23.64 -33.77 -2.01
CA SER A 334 23.12 -35.14 -1.89
C SER A 334 23.21 -35.63 -0.44
N SER A 335 22.38 -36.62 -0.11
CA SER A 335 22.42 -37.44 1.12
C SER A 335 22.05 -36.68 2.41
N THR A 336 21.11 -37.16 3.23
CA THR A 336 21.06 -38.54 3.73
C THR A 336 19.67 -39.18 3.77
N ARG A 337 19.66 -40.46 3.43
CA ARG A 337 18.56 -41.43 3.61
C ARG A 337 18.09 -41.48 5.06
N SER A 338 16.88 -41.00 5.34
CA SER A 338 16.05 -41.53 6.41
C SER A 338 14.71 -41.95 5.79
N THR A 339 14.58 -43.25 5.52
CA THR A 339 13.42 -43.82 4.84
C THR A 339 12.27 -43.98 5.84
N VAL A 340 11.74 -42.88 6.34
CA VAL A 340 10.44 -42.88 7.00
C VAL A 340 9.40 -43.09 5.91
N TYR A 341 8.76 -44.26 5.94
CA TYR A 341 7.62 -44.58 5.09
C TYR A 341 6.52 -43.54 5.35
N SER A 342 6.22 -42.67 4.38
CA SER A 342 4.93 -41.97 4.32
C SER A 342 3.93 -42.89 3.64
N PRO A 343 2.89 -43.42 4.31
CA PRO A 343 1.97 -44.38 3.69
C PRO A 343 1.02 -43.80 2.63
N LEU A 344 1.09 -42.49 2.35
CA LEU A 344 0.03 -41.72 1.68
C LEU A 344 0.19 -41.51 0.17
N GLU A 345 1.24 -42.01 -0.49
CA GLU A 345 1.47 -41.74 -1.94
C GLU A 345 0.70 -42.64 -2.93
N ASP A 346 -0.14 -43.60 -2.48
CA ASP A 346 -0.82 -44.54 -3.40
C ASP A 346 -2.19 -45.01 -2.86
N SER A 347 -3.00 -44.07 -2.36
CA SER A 347 -4.38 -44.32 -1.88
C SER A 347 -5.46 -43.64 -2.74
N ASP A 348 -5.21 -43.54 -4.05
CA ASP A 348 -6.23 -43.23 -5.06
C ASP A 348 -6.99 -44.52 -5.40
N SER A 349 -7.91 -44.88 -4.49
CA SER A 349 -8.83 -46.02 -4.59
C SER A 349 -10.08 -45.69 -3.77
N GLU A 350 -11.21 -45.56 -4.47
CA GLU A 350 -12.55 -45.24 -3.92
C GLU A 350 -13.18 -46.40 -3.11
N GLU A 351 -12.36 -47.32 -2.60
CA GLU A 351 -12.79 -48.56 -1.97
C GLU A 351 -12.70 -48.41 -0.44
N GLU A 352 -13.83 -48.63 0.24
CA GLU A 352 -13.99 -48.41 1.67
C GLU A 352 -12.97 -49.26 2.48
N PRO A 353 -12.24 -48.68 3.44
CA PRO A 353 -11.21 -49.40 4.18
C PRO A 353 -11.83 -50.45 5.11
N GLU A 354 -11.88 -51.71 4.64
CA GLU A 354 -12.29 -52.87 5.44
C GLU A 354 -11.43 -52.99 6.73
N ILE A 355 -12.06 -52.87 7.89
CA ILE A 355 -11.46 -53.14 9.21
C ILE A 355 -11.97 -54.47 9.78
N TYR A 356 -11.12 -55.18 10.54
CA TYR A 356 -11.50 -56.48 11.12
C TYR A 356 -12.53 -56.34 12.26
N PHE A 357 -12.38 -55.33 13.11
CA PHE A 357 -13.23 -55.10 14.27
C PHE A 357 -14.45 -54.26 13.87
N SER A 358 -15.65 -54.83 14.00
CA SER A 358 -16.91 -54.12 13.67
C SER A 358 -17.61 -53.52 14.88
N ASP A 359 -17.30 -54.00 16.08
CA ASP A 359 -17.87 -53.53 17.36
C ASP A 359 -16.71 -53.24 18.34
N PRO A 360 -16.62 -52.03 18.94
CA PRO A 360 -15.64 -51.69 19.96
C PRO A 360 -15.56 -52.68 21.13
N HIS A 361 -16.66 -53.36 21.49
CA HIS A 361 -16.63 -54.37 22.57
C HIS A 361 -15.75 -55.59 22.26
N GLN A 362 -15.51 -55.91 20.98
CA GLN A 362 -14.60 -56.99 20.58
C GLN A 362 -13.15 -56.69 21.02
N LEU A 363 -12.75 -55.43 20.92
CA LEU A 363 -11.41 -54.99 21.32
C LEU A 363 -11.24 -55.01 22.84
N LEU A 364 -12.27 -54.57 23.57
CA LEU A 364 -12.31 -54.66 25.03
C LEU A 364 -12.26 -56.12 25.50
N HIS A 365 -12.92 -57.03 24.79
CA HIS A 365 -12.87 -58.46 25.13
C HIS A 365 -11.46 -59.04 24.98
N ILE A 366 -10.74 -58.71 23.89
CA ILE A 366 -9.33 -59.09 23.71
C ILE A 366 -8.45 -58.52 24.82
N PHE A 367 -8.69 -57.27 25.25
CA PHE A 367 -7.96 -56.71 26.39
C PHE A 367 -8.26 -57.45 27.70
N THR A 368 -9.52 -57.78 28.00
CA THR A 368 -9.86 -58.58 29.19
C THR A 368 -9.26 -59.98 29.15
N GLU A 369 -9.24 -60.63 27.98
CA GLU A 369 -8.62 -61.95 27.82
C GLU A 369 -7.09 -61.87 28.01
N LEU A 370 -6.43 -60.84 27.46
CA LEU A 370 -5.00 -60.60 27.69
C LEU A 370 -4.70 -60.25 29.15
N GLU A 371 -5.57 -59.53 29.85
CA GLU A 371 -5.45 -59.25 31.29
C GLU A 371 -5.58 -60.55 32.11
N GLU A 372 -6.56 -61.40 31.81
CA GLU A 372 -6.74 -62.72 32.44
C GLU A 372 -5.55 -63.65 32.16
N GLN A 373 -5.06 -63.71 30.93
CA GLN A 373 -3.87 -64.48 30.55
C GLN A 373 -2.60 -63.97 31.25
N ASN A 374 -2.39 -62.65 31.30
CA ASN A 374 -1.26 -62.05 32.01
C ASN A 374 -1.34 -62.30 33.52
N LEU A 375 -2.53 -62.21 34.13
CA LEU A 375 -2.74 -62.52 35.54
C LEU A 375 -2.47 -64.00 35.83
N SER A 376 -2.94 -64.91 34.96
CA SER A 376 -2.66 -66.35 35.02
C SER A 376 -1.17 -66.65 34.91
N LEU A 377 -0.45 -65.98 34.00
CA LEU A 377 1.00 -66.08 33.88
C LEU A 377 1.73 -65.59 35.15
N ILE A 378 1.29 -64.47 35.75
CA ILE A 378 1.85 -63.94 36.99
C ILE A 378 1.63 -64.94 38.15
N LEU A 379 0.43 -65.50 38.28
CA LEU A 379 0.11 -66.51 39.29
C LEU A 379 0.93 -67.80 39.12
N ASN A 380 1.07 -68.29 37.89
CA ASN A 380 1.92 -69.45 37.57
C ASN A 380 3.40 -69.16 37.87
N CYS A 381 3.90 -67.97 37.53
CA CYS A 381 5.25 -67.54 37.91
C CYS A 381 5.44 -67.50 39.45
N GLN A 382 4.40 -67.13 40.20
CA GLN A 382 4.44 -67.15 41.66
C GLN A 382 4.42 -68.58 42.22
N GLU A 383 3.51 -69.46 41.77
CA GLU A 383 3.42 -70.86 42.21
C GLU A 383 4.72 -71.64 41.88
N THR A 384 5.27 -71.43 40.68
CA THR A 384 6.56 -72.02 40.29
C THR A 384 7.73 -71.45 41.09
N HIS A 385 7.67 -70.18 41.51
CA HIS A 385 8.67 -69.60 42.42
C HIS A 385 8.58 -70.19 43.84
N GLU A 386 7.36 -70.32 44.39
CA GLU A 386 7.11 -70.90 45.71
C GLU A 386 7.55 -72.37 45.77
N THR A 387 7.18 -73.17 44.77
CA THR A 387 7.61 -74.58 44.68
C THR A 387 9.12 -74.74 44.49
N LEU A 388 9.78 -73.84 43.75
CA LEU A 388 11.25 -73.81 43.66
C LEU A 388 11.91 -73.49 45.01
N GLU A 389 11.35 -72.56 45.79
CA GLU A 389 11.90 -72.22 47.10
C GLU A 389 11.63 -73.33 48.14
N GLU A 390 10.49 -74.05 48.08
CA GLU A 390 10.30 -75.29 48.85
C GLU A 390 11.34 -76.37 48.51
N ILE A 391 11.61 -76.59 47.22
CA ILE A 391 12.63 -77.56 46.76
C ILE A 391 14.01 -77.14 47.26
N ARG A 392 14.31 -75.84 47.24
CA ARG A 392 15.56 -75.26 47.75
C ARG A 392 15.69 -75.47 49.25
N GLU A 393 14.66 -75.21 50.04
CA GLU A 393 14.65 -75.44 51.48
C GLU A 393 14.84 -76.92 51.81
N ARG A 394 14.09 -77.81 51.16
CA ARG A 394 14.24 -79.28 51.29
C ARG A 394 15.65 -79.73 50.94
N SER A 395 16.22 -79.20 49.86
CA SER A 395 17.62 -79.46 49.45
C SER A 395 18.61 -79.00 50.53
N GLN A 396 18.44 -77.80 51.09
CA GLN A 396 19.28 -77.28 52.17
C GLN A 396 19.18 -78.13 53.45
N ILE A 397 17.97 -78.57 53.82
CA ILE A 397 17.75 -79.47 54.96
C ILE A 397 18.45 -80.83 54.72
N ILE A 398 18.35 -81.39 53.52
CA ILE A 398 19.02 -82.64 53.15
C ILE A 398 20.54 -82.47 53.16
N GLN A 399 21.08 -81.39 52.58
CA GLN A 399 22.52 -81.09 52.63
C GLN A 399 23.01 -80.98 54.09
N ASN A 400 22.30 -80.26 54.95
CA ASN A 400 22.65 -80.13 56.37
C ASN A 400 22.64 -81.50 57.08
N LYS A 401 21.63 -82.34 56.83
CA LYS A 401 21.56 -83.72 57.37
C LYS A 401 22.69 -84.62 56.85
N LEU A 402 23.01 -84.53 55.56
CA LEU A 402 24.12 -85.29 54.95
C LEU A 402 25.48 -84.83 55.48
N LYS A 403 25.66 -83.53 55.70
CA LYS A 403 26.88 -82.96 56.28
C LYS A 403 27.08 -83.48 57.72
N GLY A 404 26.05 -83.43 58.56
CA GLY A 404 26.08 -84.03 59.91
C GLY A 404 26.36 -85.55 59.91
N LYS A 405 25.75 -86.32 59.01
CA LYS A 405 26.09 -87.75 58.81
C LYS A 405 27.54 -87.96 58.36
N THR A 406 28.05 -87.09 57.51
CA THR A 406 29.43 -87.14 57.01
C THR A 406 30.42 -86.84 58.14
N ASP A 407 30.11 -85.87 58.98
CA ASP A 407 30.98 -85.46 60.09
C ASP A 407 30.98 -86.52 61.22
N THR A 408 29.83 -87.09 61.56
CA THR A 408 29.77 -88.27 62.46
C THR A 408 30.48 -89.51 61.91
N LEU A 409 30.47 -89.74 60.58
CA LEU A 409 31.28 -90.79 59.95
C LEU A 409 32.78 -90.50 60.01
N LYS A 410 33.21 -89.25 59.87
CA LYS A 410 34.63 -88.85 60.08
C LYS A 410 35.07 -89.11 61.52
N GLU A 411 34.25 -88.71 62.50
CA GLU A 411 34.52 -88.98 63.92
C GLU A 411 34.63 -90.49 64.20
N HIS A 412 33.74 -91.31 63.63
CA HIS A 412 33.81 -92.76 63.78
C HIS A 412 35.10 -93.31 63.18
N ARG A 413 35.43 -92.91 61.94
CA ARG A 413 36.69 -93.26 61.26
C ARG A 413 37.91 -92.88 62.09
N GLU A 414 37.93 -91.69 62.68
CA GLU A 414 39.03 -91.22 63.54
C GLU A 414 39.14 -92.03 64.83
N LYS A 415 38.01 -92.34 65.50
CA LYS A 415 37.97 -93.25 66.66
C LYS A 415 38.50 -94.65 66.33
N LEU A 416 38.09 -95.23 65.19
CA LEU A 416 38.61 -96.53 64.73
C LEU A 416 40.08 -96.47 64.33
N HIS A 417 40.54 -95.38 63.72
CA HIS A 417 41.93 -95.22 63.34
C HIS A 417 42.84 -95.13 64.57
N MET A 418 42.45 -94.35 65.59
CA MET A 418 43.14 -94.32 66.88
C MET A 418 43.15 -95.69 67.56
N ALA A 419 42.01 -96.41 67.56
CA ALA A 419 41.96 -97.76 68.10
C ALA A 419 42.84 -98.75 67.33
N CYS A 420 43.00 -98.59 66.01
CA CYS A 420 43.91 -99.40 65.20
C CYS A 420 45.37 -99.14 65.59
N ILE A 421 45.77 -97.87 65.69
CA ILE A 421 47.12 -97.45 66.14
C ILE A 421 47.40 -98.02 67.54
N GLU A 422 46.47 -97.89 68.49
CA GLU A 422 46.63 -98.47 69.83
C GLU A 422 46.81 -99.99 69.82
N GLN A 423 46.14 -100.72 68.92
CA GLN A 423 46.28 -102.17 68.82
C GLN A 423 47.56 -102.57 68.09
N GLU A 424 48.00 -101.79 67.10
CA GLU A 424 49.31 -101.94 66.44
C GLU A 424 50.45 -101.69 67.44
N GLU A 425 50.35 -100.65 68.28
CA GLU A 425 51.31 -100.40 69.38
C GLU A 425 51.32 -101.55 70.41
N LYS A 426 50.14 -102.04 70.83
CA LYS A 426 50.04 -103.20 71.73
C LYS A 426 50.61 -104.47 71.09
N ALA A 427 50.35 -104.70 69.80
CA ALA A 427 50.91 -105.82 69.05
C ALA A 427 52.43 -105.73 68.92
N ALA A 428 52.98 -104.55 68.62
CA ALA A 428 54.42 -104.31 68.56
C ALA A 428 55.10 -104.44 69.94
N GLN A 429 54.45 -103.99 71.01
CA GLN A 429 54.91 -104.23 72.39
C GLN A 429 54.91 -105.72 72.75
N LEU A 430 53.89 -106.47 72.33
CA LEU A 430 53.82 -107.92 72.53
C LEU A 430 54.85 -108.66 71.66
N GLU A 431 55.09 -108.23 70.43
CA GLU A 431 56.15 -108.76 69.56
C GLU A 431 57.53 -108.53 70.18
N LEU A 432 57.81 -107.30 70.65
CA LEU A 432 59.05 -106.97 71.36
C LEU A 432 59.21 -107.81 72.63
N ARG A 433 58.15 -107.98 73.42
CA ARG A 433 58.16 -108.81 74.63
C ARG A 433 58.37 -110.29 74.32
N SER A 434 57.73 -110.80 73.27
CA SER A 434 57.93 -112.16 72.76
C SER A 434 59.38 -112.36 72.32
N ARG A 435 59.92 -111.42 71.54
CA ARG A 435 61.32 -111.44 71.09
C ARG A 435 62.29 -111.39 72.26
N LEU A 436 62.08 -110.51 73.25
CA LEU A 436 62.88 -110.47 74.48
C LEU A 436 62.81 -111.78 75.27
N PHE A 437 61.63 -112.41 75.36
CA PHE A 437 61.45 -113.71 75.99
C PHE A 437 62.18 -114.84 75.24
N CYS A 438 62.23 -114.79 73.90
CA CYS A 438 62.99 -115.73 73.07
C CYS A 438 64.52 -115.48 73.04
N PHE A 439 64.98 -114.27 73.37
CA PHE A 439 66.41 -113.94 73.49
C PHE A 439 66.97 -114.08 74.92
N GLY A 440 66.10 -114.24 75.91
CA GLY A 440 66.49 -114.64 77.26
C GLY A 440 66.65 -116.16 77.34
N GLU A 441 67.88 -116.66 77.39
CA GLU A 441 68.16 -118.06 77.70
C GLU A 441 67.70 -118.42 79.12
N PHE A 442 66.43 -118.81 79.28
CA PHE A 442 65.95 -119.36 80.55
C PHE A 442 66.36 -120.83 80.69
N ASN A 443 67.64 -121.03 80.96
CA ASN A 443 68.20 -122.32 81.38
C ASN A 443 67.92 -122.55 82.87
N SER A 444 66.96 -123.40 83.17
CA SER A 444 66.82 -124.22 84.41
C SER A 444 65.53 -125.04 84.24
N GLN A 445 65.52 -126.38 84.25
CA GLN A 445 66.47 -127.34 84.81
C GLN A 445 66.87 -127.00 86.26
N GLU A 446 65.88 -126.76 87.11
CA GLU A 446 65.80 -127.26 88.51
C GLU A 446 64.53 -126.73 89.19
N GLN A 447 63.49 -127.55 89.30
CA GLN A 447 63.07 -128.09 90.61
C GLN A 447 61.91 -129.10 90.47
N ILE A 448 62.10 -130.21 91.18
CA ILE A 448 61.10 -131.24 91.46
C ILE A 448 60.53 -130.94 92.85
N VAL A 449 59.20 -130.85 92.97
CA VAL A 449 58.32 -131.62 93.90
C VAL A 449 56.91 -131.57 93.32
#